data_AF-A0A0U2UZ58-F1
#
_entry.id   AF-A0A0U2UZ58-F1
#
_cell.length_a   1.000
_cell.length_b   1.000
_cell.length_c   1.000
_cell.angle_alpha   90.00
_cell.angle_beta   90.00
_cell.angle_gamma   90.00
#
_symmetry.space_group_name_H-M   'P 1'
#
loop_
_entity.id
_entity.type
_entity.pdbx_description
1 polymer ?
#
loop_
_entity_poly.entity_id
_entity_poly.type
_entity_poly.pdbx_seq_one_letter_code
_entity_poly.pdbx_strand_id
1 'polypeptide(L)'
;MKLVIVVVIAMLSAAMVTAAPGVFKERRLSALSMAKDESERAAPIIKRPDQCDLQNIGVCKTSCNETETISEDNGDENKCENPNEVCCEDDGGGSGDPHILTLDGRIYSFQGVCTYILVKDCSDDDWEITMTNEPTVYYGMNVSRVSLITARVRDVVVTLGKDGLIKINGQLVSSAEDAVFGTDKLSLTDRNGVAVFSYYEKFSMSYTDKGYVADVKISPGLEGKCCGLLGNNDGDPKNDFLLPNGETAKNKFAFVDYWLVSCDK
;
A
#
# COMPACT_ATOMS: atom_id res chain seq x y z
N MET A 1 -15.22 16.99 -2.47
CA MET A 1 -15.23 15.50 -2.59
C MET A 1 -14.20 15.12 -3.63
N LYS A 2 -13.16 14.36 -3.26
CA LYS A 2 -12.22 13.76 -4.22
C LYS A 2 -12.49 12.26 -4.26
N LEU A 3 -12.71 11.73 -5.46
CA LEU A 3 -12.85 10.30 -5.72
C LEU A 3 -11.45 9.76 -6.03
N VAL A 4 -10.99 8.75 -5.30
CA VAL A 4 -9.68 8.11 -5.53
C VAL A 4 -9.87 6.61 -5.50
N ILE A 5 -9.46 5.94 -6.58
CA ILE A 5 -9.58 4.50 -6.82
C ILE A 5 -8.16 3.93 -6.84
N VAL A 6 -7.84 3.07 -5.87
CA VAL A 6 -6.53 2.38 -5.83
C VAL A 6 -6.60 1.14 -6.72
N VAL A 7 -5.62 0.98 -7.62
CA VAL A 7 -5.52 -0.15 -8.55
C VAL A 7 -4.25 -0.95 -8.25
N VAL A 8 -4.41 -2.17 -7.73
CA VAL A 8 -3.29 -3.11 -7.54
C VAL A 8 -3.05 -3.89 -8.82
N ILE A 9 -1.87 -3.72 -9.42
CA ILE A 9 -1.40 -4.55 -10.53
C ILE A 9 -0.79 -5.83 -9.97
N ALA A 10 -1.43 -6.97 -10.24
CA ALA A 10 -0.79 -8.27 -10.05
C ALA A 10 0.29 -8.46 -11.13
N MET A 11 1.57 -8.40 -10.76
CA MET A 11 2.64 -8.78 -11.69
C MET A 11 2.60 -10.28 -11.96
N LEU A 12 2.11 -10.65 -13.15
CA LEU A 12 2.38 -11.96 -13.74
C LEU A 12 3.88 -12.07 -14.05
N SER A 13 4.61 -12.74 -13.15
CA SER A 13 5.96 -13.23 -13.43
C SER A 13 5.89 -14.43 -14.38
N ALA A 14 5.83 -14.14 -15.68
CA ALA A 14 5.94 -15.15 -16.73
C ALA A 14 7.42 -15.31 -17.15
N ALA A 15 8.08 -16.36 -16.64
CA ALA A 15 9.42 -16.73 -17.09
C ALA A 15 9.62 -18.27 -17.09
N MET A 16 9.04 -18.92 -18.09
CA MET A 16 9.52 -20.23 -18.56
C MET A 16 9.89 -20.14 -20.04
N VAL A 17 11.10 -19.65 -20.31
CA VAL A 17 11.74 -19.86 -21.61
C VAL A 17 12.48 -21.19 -21.56
N THR A 18 11.86 -22.24 -22.11
CA THR A 18 12.55 -23.50 -22.39
C THR A 18 13.35 -23.36 -23.68
N ALA A 19 14.69 -23.38 -23.59
CA ALA A 19 15.57 -23.51 -24.75
C ALA A 19 16.62 -24.62 -24.50
N ALA A 20 16.77 -25.51 -25.48
CA ALA A 20 17.66 -26.67 -25.44
C ALA A 20 19.11 -26.29 -25.84
N PRO A 21 20.12 -27.17 -25.61
CA PRO A 21 21.52 -26.75 -25.53
C PRO A 21 22.27 -26.73 -26.89
N GLY A 22 23.26 -25.85 -27.02
CA GLY A 22 24.18 -25.88 -28.18
C GLY A 22 25.40 -24.94 -28.11
N VAL A 23 26.59 -25.58 -28.19
CA VAL A 23 27.85 -25.05 -28.78
C VAL A 23 28.76 -24.11 -27.95
N PHE A 24 29.88 -24.70 -27.51
CA PHE A 24 31.21 -24.13 -27.17
C PHE A 24 31.61 -22.87 -27.97
N LYS A 25 32.21 -21.79 -27.41
CA LYS A 25 33.65 -21.59 -27.03
C LYS A 25 33.87 -20.07 -26.67
N GLU A 26 34.96 -19.52 -26.11
CA GLU A 26 36.19 -20.01 -25.45
C GLU A 26 36.79 -18.92 -24.50
N ARG A 27 37.49 -19.33 -23.41
CA ARG A 27 38.56 -18.62 -22.63
C ARG A 27 38.41 -17.17 -22.08
N ARG A 28 38.21 -17.15 -20.75
CA ARG A 28 38.91 -16.37 -19.69
C ARG A 28 40.01 -15.36 -20.08
N LEU A 29 39.92 -14.14 -19.52
CA LEU A 29 40.90 -13.33 -18.74
C LEU A 29 40.35 -11.88 -18.67
N SER A 30 40.46 -11.05 -17.62
CA SER A 30 40.98 -11.22 -16.25
C SER A 30 40.25 -10.25 -15.30
N ALA A 31 39.77 -10.71 -14.13
CA ALA A 31 39.11 -9.86 -13.15
C ALA A 31 40.12 -9.23 -12.18
N LEU A 32 40.65 -8.02 -12.47
CA LEU A 32 41.43 -7.21 -11.53
C LEU A 32 41.70 -5.77 -12.04
N SER A 33 40.66 -4.92 -12.13
CA SER A 33 40.86 -3.48 -12.41
C SER A 33 39.77 -2.50 -11.93
N MET A 34 38.54 -2.93 -11.66
CA MET A 34 37.39 -2.01 -11.48
C MET A 34 37.00 -1.71 -10.01
N ALA A 35 37.85 -2.04 -9.03
CA ALA A 35 37.56 -1.85 -7.60
C ALA A 35 38.04 -0.48 -7.04
N LYS A 36 37.97 0.58 -7.84
CA LYS A 36 38.30 1.97 -7.45
C LYS A 36 37.60 3.00 -8.36
N ASP A 37 36.32 3.31 -8.12
CA ASP A 37 35.78 4.68 -8.25
C ASP A 37 34.33 4.86 -7.72
N GLU A 38 34.05 4.53 -6.46
CA GLU A 38 32.73 4.81 -5.83
C GLU A 38 32.87 5.61 -4.52
N SER A 39 33.38 6.84 -4.65
CA SER A 39 33.48 7.79 -3.53
C SER A 39 33.42 9.25 -4.00
N GLU A 40 32.40 9.63 -4.79
CA GLU A 40 31.83 10.99 -4.84
C GLU A 40 30.67 11.08 -5.87
N ARG A 41 29.42 10.95 -5.40
CA ARG A 41 28.27 11.46 -6.16
C ARG A 41 27.15 11.89 -5.22
N ALA A 42 26.91 13.20 -5.15
CA ALA A 42 25.81 13.76 -4.36
C ALA A 42 24.46 13.34 -4.97
N ALA A 43 23.46 13.07 -4.11
CA ALA A 43 22.12 12.75 -4.55
C ALA A 43 21.45 13.94 -5.27
N PRO A 44 20.58 13.71 -6.28
CA PRO A 44 19.92 14.79 -7.01
C PRO A 44 18.94 15.58 -6.13
N ILE A 45 18.87 16.89 -6.33
CA ILE A 45 17.85 17.74 -5.72
C ILE A 45 16.58 17.67 -6.59
N ILE A 46 15.57 16.95 -6.12
CA ILE A 46 14.25 16.87 -6.77
C ILE A 46 13.48 18.19 -6.52
N LYS A 47 12.87 18.76 -7.56
CA LYS A 47 12.10 20.02 -7.50
C LYS A 47 10.59 19.78 -7.32
N ARG A 48 9.88 20.81 -6.85
CA ARG A 48 8.47 20.77 -6.41
C ARG A 48 7.45 20.67 -7.57
N PRO A 49 6.19 20.25 -7.30
CA PRO A 49 5.27 19.71 -8.32
C PRO A 49 4.32 20.72 -8.99
N ASP A 50 4.49 22.04 -8.83
CA ASP A 50 3.50 23.06 -9.19
C ASP A 50 3.41 23.43 -10.70
N GLN A 51 3.67 22.48 -11.62
CA GLN A 51 3.80 22.74 -13.07
C GLN A 51 3.17 21.71 -14.03
N CYS A 52 2.39 20.71 -13.58
CA CYS A 52 1.81 19.71 -14.49
C CYS A 52 0.49 20.18 -15.15
N ASP A 53 0.45 20.17 -16.49
CA ASP A 53 -0.75 20.44 -17.30
C ASP A 53 -1.67 19.21 -17.34
N LEU A 54 -2.93 19.39 -16.91
CA LEU A 54 -3.88 18.31 -16.62
C LEU A 54 -4.68 17.81 -17.83
N GLN A 55 -4.33 18.20 -19.07
CA GLN A 55 -5.17 17.93 -20.25
C GLN A 55 -4.78 16.71 -21.10
N ASN A 56 -3.64 16.04 -20.87
CA ASN A 56 -3.16 14.94 -21.72
C ASN A 56 -2.65 13.70 -20.94
N ILE A 57 -3.47 13.12 -20.06
CA ILE A 57 -3.16 11.82 -19.44
C ILE A 57 -3.55 10.68 -20.39
N GLY A 58 -2.58 9.84 -20.77
CA GLY A 58 -2.82 8.53 -21.39
C GLY A 58 -2.77 8.42 -22.92
N VAL A 59 -2.19 9.39 -23.64
CA VAL A 59 -1.98 9.28 -25.10
C VAL A 59 -0.49 9.19 -25.42
N CYS A 60 -0.01 8.02 -25.85
CA CYS A 60 1.33 7.86 -26.40
C CYS A 60 1.46 8.63 -27.73
N LYS A 61 2.51 9.44 -27.88
CA LYS A 61 2.87 10.01 -29.19
C LYS A 61 3.29 8.89 -30.15
N THR A 62 2.85 8.99 -31.40
CA THR A 62 3.24 8.09 -32.50
C THR A 62 4.47 8.56 -33.28
N SER A 63 5.09 9.68 -32.88
CA SER A 63 6.34 10.20 -33.44
C SER A 63 7.09 11.04 -32.40
N CYS A 64 8.38 10.73 -32.18
CA CYS A 64 9.27 11.54 -31.34
C CYS A 64 9.88 12.73 -32.17
N ASN A 65 10.31 13.80 -31.51
CA ASN A 65 10.91 15.01 -32.14
C ASN A 65 12.45 14.92 -32.27
N GLU A 66 13.08 15.88 -32.96
CA GLU A 66 14.53 15.91 -33.31
C GLU A 66 15.53 15.74 -32.14
N THR A 67 15.09 15.85 -30.88
CA THR A 67 15.91 15.69 -29.67
C THR A 67 15.70 14.36 -28.93
N GLU A 68 14.82 13.49 -29.44
CA GLU A 68 14.46 12.20 -28.83
C GLU A 68 15.02 11.05 -29.68
N THR A 69 15.64 10.05 -29.04
CA THR A 69 16.25 8.90 -29.73
C THR A 69 15.50 7.61 -29.45
N ILE A 70 15.21 6.83 -30.49
CA ILE A 70 14.63 5.49 -30.37
C ILE A 70 15.74 4.50 -30.02
N SER A 71 15.57 3.73 -28.94
CA SER A 71 16.41 2.59 -28.59
C SER A 71 15.78 1.28 -29.08
N GLU A 72 16.41 0.64 -30.06
CA GLU A 72 16.05 -0.72 -30.47
C GLU A 72 16.73 -1.75 -29.53
N ASP A 73 15.96 -2.42 -28.67
CA ASP A 73 16.32 -3.76 -28.22
C ASP A 73 15.08 -4.64 -27.96
N ASN A 74 14.88 -5.64 -28.83
CA ASN A 74 14.06 -6.83 -28.65
C ASN A 74 12.64 -6.69 -28.01
N GLY A 75 11.69 -6.11 -28.75
CA GLY A 75 10.41 -6.81 -28.95
C GLY A 75 9.07 -6.09 -28.75
N ASP A 76 9.03 -4.82 -28.35
CA ASP A 76 7.79 -4.02 -28.32
C ASP A 76 8.05 -2.59 -28.83
N GLU A 77 7.19 -2.09 -29.72
CA GLU A 77 7.40 -0.83 -30.44
C GLU A 77 6.91 0.41 -29.66
N ASN A 78 7.65 1.52 -29.82
CA ASN A 78 7.29 2.89 -29.43
C ASN A 78 7.12 3.21 -27.92
N LYS A 79 8.26 3.41 -27.25
CA LYS A 79 8.39 4.31 -26.09
C LYS A 79 9.46 5.36 -26.40
N CYS A 80 9.12 6.65 -26.38
CA CYS A 80 10.14 7.70 -26.30
C CYS A 80 10.59 7.76 -24.81
N GLU A 81 11.80 7.34 -24.47
CA GLU A 81 12.30 7.45 -23.09
C GLU A 81 12.69 8.90 -22.77
N ASN A 82 12.01 9.51 -21.81
CA ASN A 82 12.44 10.77 -21.20
C ASN A 82 12.95 10.47 -19.77
N PRO A 83 14.25 10.67 -19.46
CA PRO A 83 14.86 10.22 -18.21
C PRO A 83 14.46 11.01 -16.94
N ASN A 84 13.34 11.74 -16.96
CA ASN A 84 12.94 12.69 -15.90
C ASN A 84 11.46 12.59 -15.47
N GLU A 85 10.70 11.57 -15.87
CA GLU A 85 9.27 11.46 -15.56
C GLU A 85 9.01 10.50 -14.39
N VAL A 86 8.90 11.05 -13.18
CA VAL A 86 8.47 10.34 -11.96
C VAL A 86 7.26 11.06 -11.38
N CYS A 87 6.11 10.40 -11.40
CA CYS A 87 4.90 10.88 -10.75
C CYS A 87 4.91 10.53 -9.26
N CYS A 88 4.61 11.50 -8.40
CA CYS A 88 4.47 11.31 -6.96
C CYS A 88 3.02 11.59 -6.55
N GLU A 89 2.37 10.66 -5.86
CA GLU A 89 1.14 10.91 -5.09
C GLU A 89 1.28 10.24 -3.72
N ASP A 90 0.88 10.96 -2.67
CA ASP A 90 0.98 10.52 -1.28
C ASP A 90 -0.28 9.68 -0.93
N ASP A 91 -0.12 8.35 -0.90
CA ASP A 91 -1.16 7.38 -0.54
C ASP A 91 -0.65 6.43 0.57
N GLY A 92 -1.58 5.69 1.22
CA GLY A 92 -1.33 4.68 2.27
C GLY A 92 -2.25 3.46 2.13
N GLY A 93 -1.74 2.22 2.25
CA GLY A 93 -2.54 1.00 2.07
C GLY A 93 -1.79 -0.34 2.18
N GLY A 94 -2.53 -1.44 2.38
CA GLY A 94 -2.01 -2.82 2.54
C GLY A 94 -2.31 -3.75 1.36
N SER A 95 -1.34 -4.52 0.85
CA SER A 95 -1.53 -5.48 -0.26
C SER A 95 -0.87 -6.85 -0.04
N GLY A 96 -1.55 -7.94 -0.42
CA GLY A 96 -0.95 -9.27 -0.66
C GLY A 96 -0.06 -9.82 0.48
N ASP A 97 1.16 -10.25 0.12
CA ASP A 97 2.32 -10.37 1.04
C ASP A 97 2.45 -9.03 1.78
N PRO A 98 2.03 -8.89 3.06
CA PRO A 98 1.49 -7.63 3.58
C PRO A 98 2.38 -6.40 3.37
N HIS A 99 2.19 -5.75 2.22
CA HIS A 99 2.88 -4.54 1.79
C HIS A 99 2.10 -3.35 2.33
N ILE A 100 2.54 -2.80 3.46
CA ILE A 100 2.05 -1.55 4.01
C ILE A 100 2.72 -0.39 3.28
N LEU A 101 1.91 0.58 2.91
CA LEU A 101 2.24 1.95 2.56
C LEU A 101 1.61 2.81 3.67
N THR A 102 2.39 3.65 4.35
CA THR A 102 1.91 4.48 5.47
C THR A 102 1.14 5.71 5.00
N LEU A 103 0.49 6.44 5.91
CA LEU A 103 -0.24 7.67 5.57
C LEU A 103 0.67 8.76 4.98
N ASP A 104 1.96 8.72 5.32
CA ASP A 104 2.98 9.66 4.85
C ASP A 104 3.81 9.09 3.68
N GLY A 105 3.44 7.92 3.12
CA GLY A 105 3.99 7.36 1.87
C GLY A 105 5.16 6.37 1.99
N ARG A 106 5.48 5.87 3.19
CA ARG A 106 6.55 4.87 3.40
C ARG A 106 6.09 3.46 3.12
N ILE A 107 6.77 2.77 2.20
CA ILE A 107 6.51 1.36 1.88
C ILE A 107 7.36 0.40 2.73
N TYR A 108 6.73 -0.64 3.28
CA TYR A 108 7.40 -1.79 3.89
C TYR A 108 6.50 -3.04 3.87
N SER A 109 7.08 -4.25 3.90
CA SER A 109 6.31 -5.51 4.02
C SER A 109 6.74 -6.42 5.16
N PHE A 110 5.79 -7.21 5.67
CA PHE A 110 5.99 -8.21 6.73
C PHE A 110 5.04 -9.41 6.55
N GLN A 111 5.47 -10.60 6.94
CA GLN A 111 4.71 -11.85 6.76
C GLN A 111 4.14 -12.36 8.09
N GLY A 112 3.20 -11.59 8.65
CA GLY A 112 2.61 -11.84 9.97
C GLY A 112 1.19 -12.37 9.87
N VAL A 113 0.89 -13.47 10.58
CA VAL A 113 -0.40 -14.21 10.53
C VAL A 113 -1.22 -13.96 11.81
N CYS A 114 -1.49 -12.69 12.08
CA CYS A 114 -2.10 -12.22 13.33
C CYS A 114 -3.02 -11.01 13.06
N THR A 115 -3.67 -10.52 14.12
CA THR A 115 -4.37 -9.23 14.13
C THR A 115 -3.43 -8.14 14.64
N TYR A 116 -3.41 -7.00 13.95
CA TYR A 116 -2.56 -5.85 14.25
C TYR A 116 -3.38 -4.54 14.28
N ILE A 117 -2.94 -3.56 15.07
CA ILE A 117 -3.43 -2.17 14.97
C ILE A 117 -2.93 -1.59 13.65
N LEU A 118 -3.82 -1.35 12.70
CA LEU A 118 -3.49 -0.72 11.43
C LEU A 118 -3.30 0.79 11.65
N VAL A 119 -4.27 1.44 12.31
CA VAL A 119 -4.19 2.84 12.77
C VAL A 119 -5.24 3.10 13.84
N LYS A 120 -4.96 3.97 14.83
CA LYS A 120 -5.93 4.43 15.81
C LYS A 120 -5.76 5.91 16.17
N ASP A 121 -6.78 6.48 16.82
CA ASP A 121 -6.69 7.79 17.47
C ASP A 121 -5.75 7.69 18.67
N CYS A 122 -4.67 8.48 18.67
CA CYS A 122 -3.70 8.51 19.75
C CYS A 122 -3.70 9.83 20.52
N SER A 123 -4.70 10.69 20.23
CA SER A 123 -5.04 11.86 21.03
C SER A 123 -6.23 11.57 21.96
N ASP A 124 -7.35 11.09 21.39
CA ASP A 124 -8.62 10.92 22.09
C ASP A 124 -9.00 9.44 22.37
N ASP A 125 -8.31 8.47 21.75
CA ASP A 125 -8.61 7.02 21.80
C ASP A 125 -10.04 6.61 21.36
N ASP A 126 -10.72 7.53 20.67
CA ASP A 126 -12.15 7.46 20.29
C ASP A 126 -12.44 6.35 19.26
N TRP A 127 -11.45 6.00 18.44
CA TRP A 127 -11.54 4.99 17.38
C TRP A 127 -10.21 4.27 17.13
N GLU A 128 -10.31 3.03 16.65
CA GLU A 128 -9.18 2.23 16.13
C GLU A 128 -9.61 1.38 14.94
N ILE A 129 -8.65 1.03 14.09
CA ILE A 129 -8.80 0.13 12.95
C ILE A 129 -7.75 -0.97 13.07
N THR A 130 -8.19 -2.22 13.05
CA THR A 130 -7.33 -3.41 13.06
C THR A 130 -7.39 -4.15 11.73
N MET A 131 -6.28 -4.82 11.40
CA MET A 131 -6.14 -5.67 10.23
C MET A 131 -5.80 -7.08 10.69
N THR A 132 -6.57 -8.07 10.26
CA THR A 132 -6.28 -9.49 10.50
C THR A 132 -5.74 -10.13 9.23
N ASN A 133 -4.58 -10.77 9.36
CA ASN A 133 -3.96 -11.54 8.30
C ASN A 133 -4.18 -13.05 8.51
N GLU A 134 -4.57 -13.77 7.46
CA GLU A 134 -4.69 -15.23 7.46
C GLU A 134 -3.58 -15.90 6.63
N PRO A 135 -3.22 -17.17 6.90
CA PRO A 135 -2.20 -17.87 6.15
C PRO A 135 -2.76 -18.33 4.81
N THR A 136 -1.94 -18.28 3.76
CA THR A 136 -2.27 -18.76 2.42
C THR A 136 -1.02 -19.29 1.71
N VAL A 137 -1.21 -19.88 0.53
CA VAL A 137 -0.12 -20.41 -0.30
C VAL A 137 -0.14 -19.74 -1.66
N TYR A 138 0.97 -19.12 -2.04
CA TYR A 138 1.15 -18.47 -3.34
C TYR A 138 2.41 -19.01 -4.01
N TYR A 139 2.27 -19.56 -5.22
CA TYR A 139 3.33 -20.31 -5.94
C TYR A 139 4.08 -21.35 -5.09
N GLY A 140 3.39 -22.02 -4.17
CA GLY A 140 3.97 -23.04 -3.27
C GLY A 140 4.74 -22.48 -2.07
N MET A 141 4.78 -21.16 -1.90
CA MET A 141 5.34 -20.49 -0.71
C MET A 141 4.22 -20.17 0.29
N ASN A 142 4.50 -20.37 1.58
CA ASN A 142 3.63 -19.91 2.66
C ASN A 142 3.74 -18.39 2.76
N VAL A 143 2.62 -17.70 2.60
CA VAL A 143 2.50 -16.24 2.75
C VAL A 143 1.28 -15.92 3.61
N SER A 144 1.16 -14.68 4.04
CA SER A 144 -0.03 -14.12 4.67
C SER A 144 -0.78 -13.24 3.68
N ARG A 145 -2.07 -13.01 3.94
CA ARG A 145 -2.92 -12.06 3.22
C ARG A 145 -3.91 -11.42 4.19
N VAL A 146 -4.37 -10.21 3.92
CA VAL A 146 -5.46 -9.60 4.68
C VAL A 146 -6.74 -10.41 4.49
N SER A 147 -7.46 -10.70 5.58
CA SER A 147 -8.75 -11.40 5.54
C SER A 147 -9.90 -10.58 6.13
N LEU A 148 -9.59 -9.72 7.10
CA LEU A 148 -10.54 -8.82 7.77
C LEU A 148 -9.90 -7.45 8.02
N ILE A 149 -10.71 -6.40 7.91
CA ILE A 149 -10.44 -5.08 8.50
C ILE A 149 -11.59 -4.77 9.47
N THR A 150 -11.26 -4.33 10.69
CA THR A 150 -12.25 -4.03 11.73
C THR A 150 -12.03 -2.65 12.32
N ALA A 151 -13.05 -1.79 12.25
CA ALA A 151 -13.07 -0.53 12.99
C ALA A 151 -13.86 -0.67 14.29
N ARG A 152 -13.33 -0.16 15.39
CA ARG A 152 -14.10 0.18 16.59
C ARG A 152 -14.22 1.70 16.67
N VAL A 153 -15.44 2.20 16.83
CA VAL A 153 -15.74 3.59 17.16
C VAL A 153 -16.60 3.60 18.42
N ARG A 154 -16.00 3.95 19.57
CA ARG A 154 -16.59 3.74 20.91
C ARG A 154 -17.11 2.30 21.08
N ASP A 155 -18.42 2.13 21.20
CA ASP A 155 -19.12 0.85 21.41
C ASP A 155 -19.57 0.17 20.09
N VAL A 156 -19.36 0.80 18.94
CA VAL A 156 -19.71 0.25 17.62
C VAL A 156 -18.49 -0.42 17.00
N VAL A 157 -18.62 -1.70 16.64
CA VAL A 157 -17.58 -2.48 15.95
C VAL A 157 -18.09 -2.89 14.58
N VAL A 158 -17.40 -2.50 13.51
CA VAL A 158 -17.70 -2.89 12.13
C VAL A 158 -16.53 -3.68 11.55
N THR A 159 -16.79 -4.90 11.10
CA THR A 159 -15.82 -5.75 10.40
C THR A 159 -16.22 -5.91 8.95
N LEU A 160 -15.29 -5.64 8.03
CA LEU A 160 -15.39 -5.95 6.61
C LEU A 160 -14.38 -7.05 6.27
N GLY A 161 -14.67 -7.89 5.28
CA GLY A 161 -13.74 -8.94 4.89
C GLY A 161 -14.20 -9.75 3.68
N LYS A 162 -13.54 -10.90 3.49
CA LYS A 162 -13.71 -11.76 2.32
C LYS A 162 -15.14 -12.22 2.06
N ASP A 163 -15.41 -12.50 0.79
CA ASP A 163 -16.72 -12.94 0.27
C ASP A 163 -17.84 -11.92 0.53
N GLY A 164 -17.48 -10.63 0.61
CA GLY A 164 -18.40 -9.54 0.93
C GLY A 164 -18.88 -9.52 2.39
N LEU A 165 -18.13 -10.13 3.31
CA LEU A 165 -18.48 -10.20 4.73
C LEU A 165 -18.62 -8.79 5.32
N ILE A 166 -19.79 -8.53 5.92
CA ILE A 166 -20.08 -7.36 6.75
C ILE A 166 -20.57 -7.86 8.10
N LYS A 167 -19.94 -7.42 9.20
CA LYS A 167 -20.47 -7.58 10.55
C LYS A 167 -20.57 -6.25 11.27
N ILE A 168 -21.63 -6.08 12.06
CA ILE A 168 -21.82 -4.96 12.98
C ILE A 168 -22.06 -5.54 14.38
N ASN A 169 -21.25 -5.15 15.35
CA ASN A 169 -21.26 -5.66 16.73
C ASN A 169 -21.27 -7.20 16.80
N GLY A 170 -20.49 -7.84 15.91
CA GLY A 170 -20.38 -9.29 15.77
C GLY A 170 -21.52 -9.98 15.00
N GLN A 171 -22.63 -9.29 14.73
CA GLN A 171 -23.75 -9.83 13.93
C GLN A 171 -23.49 -9.65 12.43
N LEU A 172 -23.77 -10.69 11.64
CA LEU A 172 -23.66 -10.64 10.18
C LEU A 172 -24.78 -9.76 9.60
N VAL A 173 -24.46 -8.93 8.61
CA VAL A 173 -25.41 -8.06 7.90
C VAL A 173 -25.38 -8.42 6.41
N SER A 174 -26.55 -8.46 5.76
CA SER A 174 -26.69 -8.98 4.39
C SER A 174 -26.16 -8.03 3.32
N SER A 175 -26.28 -6.71 3.53
CA SER A 175 -25.76 -5.68 2.64
C SER A 175 -25.44 -4.38 3.39
N ALA A 176 -24.86 -3.39 2.71
CA ALA A 176 -24.53 -2.10 3.31
C ALA A 176 -25.79 -1.30 3.70
N GLU A 177 -26.87 -1.46 2.94
CA GLU A 177 -28.15 -0.75 3.11
C GLU A 177 -28.92 -1.19 4.36
N ASP A 178 -28.70 -2.42 4.83
CA ASP A 178 -29.29 -2.97 6.06
C ASP A 178 -28.63 -2.42 7.35
N ALA A 179 -27.52 -1.66 7.23
CA ALA A 179 -26.75 -1.17 8.37
C ALA A 179 -27.42 0.00 9.11
N VAL A 180 -27.64 -0.15 10.41
CA VAL A 180 -28.24 0.88 11.27
C VAL A 180 -27.34 1.19 12.47
N PHE A 181 -26.85 2.43 12.54
CA PHE A 181 -25.90 2.86 13.58
C PHE A 181 -26.50 3.77 14.67
N GLY A 182 -27.73 4.25 14.50
CA GLY A 182 -28.37 5.19 15.46
C GLY A 182 -27.75 6.59 15.52
N THR A 183 -26.79 6.90 14.64
CA THR A 183 -26.16 8.21 14.47
C THR A 183 -25.92 8.49 12.99
N ASP A 184 -25.96 9.77 12.62
CA ASP A 184 -25.57 10.32 11.31
C ASP A 184 -24.04 10.34 11.09
N LYS A 185 -23.24 10.22 12.15
CA LYS A 185 -21.78 10.23 12.05
C LYS A 185 -21.17 8.94 11.51
N LEU A 186 -21.91 7.83 11.54
CA LEU A 186 -21.47 6.53 11.04
C LEU A 186 -22.30 6.14 9.83
N SER A 187 -21.64 5.71 8.76
CA SER A 187 -22.32 5.18 7.57
C SER A 187 -21.57 3.98 6.99
N LEU A 188 -22.32 3.10 6.34
CA LEU A 188 -21.83 2.00 5.53
C LEU A 188 -22.50 2.12 4.16
N THR A 189 -21.71 2.12 3.09
CA THR A 189 -22.21 2.26 1.71
C THR A 189 -21.55 1.25 0.80
N ASP A 190 -22.30 0.62 -0.10
CA ASP A 190 -21.68 -0.07 -1.23
C ASP A 190 -21.20 0.93 -2.30
N ARG A 191 -20.03 0.67 -2.88
CA ARG A 191 -19.50 1.38 -4.04
C ARG A 191 -19.01 0.40 -5.11
N ASN A 192 -19.94 -0.10 -5.92
CA ASN A 192 -19.71 -1.05 -7.01
C ASN A 192 -19.24 -2.45 -6.52
N GLY A 193 -19.89 -2.98 -5.48
CA GLY A 193 -19.55 -4.26 -4.85
C GLY A 193 -18.36 -4.15 -3.87
N VAL A 194 -18.17 -2.98 -3.26
CA VAL A 194 -17.15 -2.71 -2.24
C VAL A 194 -17.81 -1.95 -1.10
N ALA A 195 -17.92 -2.59 0.06
CA ALA A 195 -18.43 -1.95 1.26
C ALA A 195 -17.41 -0.92 1.79
N VAL A 196 -17.87 0.30 2.05
CA VAL A 196 -17.08 1.40 2.60
C VAL A 196 -17.74 1.86 3.90
N PHE A 197 -17.08 1.63 5.04
CA PHE A 197 -17.48 2.15 6.34
C PHE A 197 -16.84 3.53 6.55
N SER A 198 -17.57 4.50 7.10
CA SER A 198 -17.07 5.85 7.35
C SER A 198 -17.49 6.38 8.72
N TYR A 199 -16.53 6.96 9.43
CA TYR A 199 -16.76 7.83 10.59
C TYR A 199 -16.53 9.28 10.17
N TYR A 200 -17.60 10.09 10.17
CA TYR A 200 -17.62 11.48 9.71
C TYR A 200 -16.51 12.34 10.35
N GLU A 201 -15.78 13.07 9.50
CA GLU A 201 -14.62 13.91 9.85
C GLU A 201 -13.47 13.15 10.56
N LYS A 202 -13.47 11.82 10.55
CA LYS A 202 -12.39 11.00 11.13
C LYS A 202 -11.75 10.09 10.09
N PHE A 203 -12.47 9.10 9.53
CA PHE A 203 -11.91 8.19 8.55
C PHE A 203 -12.96 7.51 7.65
N SER A 204 -12.50 6.89 6.57
CA SER A 204 -13.23 5.81 5.89
C SER A 204 -12.34 4.59 5.71
N MET A 205 -12.90 3.39 5.81
CA MET A 205 -12.22 2.14 5.51
C MET A 205 -13.01 1.29 4.51
N SER A 206 -12.32 0.46 3.74
CA SER A 206 -12.93 -0.56 2.88
C SER A 206 -12.05 -1.81 2.76
N TYR A 207 -12.64 -2.89 2.25
CA TYR A 207 -11.95 -4.13 1.92
C TYR A 207 -12.40 -4.64 0.55
N THR A 208 -11.50 -5.24 -0.23
CA THR A 208 -11.86 -5.97 -1.44
C THR A 208 -11.04 -7.25 -1.63
N ASP A 209 -11.74 -8.32 -2.02
CA ASP A 209 -11.12 -9.60 -2.43
C ASP A 209 -10.29 -9.48 -3.72
N LYS A 210 -10.45 -8.40 -4.49
CA LYS A 210 -9.61 -8.09 -5.65
C LYS A 210 -8.23 -7.61 -5.18
N GLY A 211 -7.38 -8.58 -4.85
CA GLY A 211 -6.02 -8.35 -4.35
C GLY A 211 -5.87 -8.41 -2.82
N TYR A 212 -6.94 -8.74 -2.09
CA TYR A 212 -6.97 -8.77 -0.61
C TYR A 212 -6.54 -7.45 0.01
N VAL A 213 -7.10 -6.35 -0.52
CA VAL A 213 -6.71 -4.98 -0.17
C VAL A 213 -7.59 -4.47 0.95
N ALA A 214 -6.96 -3.93 1.99
CA ALA A 214 -7.60 -3.10 3.00
C ALA A 214 -7.12 -1.65 2.82
N ASP A 215 -8.08 -0.75 2.64
CA ASP A 215 -7.86 0.66 2.31
C ASP A 215 -8.41 1.52 3.47
N VAL A 216 -7.62 2.49 3.92
CA VAL A 216 -7.96 3.41 5.02
C VAL A 216 -7.61 4.82 4.61
N LYS A 217 -8.57 5.74 4.74
CA LYS A 217 -8.38 7.17 4.44
C LYS A 217 -8.70 7.97 5.67
N ILE A 218 -7.72 8.72 6.17
CA ILE A 218 -7.84 9.61 7.32
C ILE A 218 -8.35 10.98 6.84
N SER A 219 -9.21 11.62 7.62
CA SER A 219 -9.74 12.96 7.33
C SER A 219 -8.72 14.05 7.71
N PRO A 220 -8.68 15.18 6.98
CA PRO A 220 -7.85 16.33 7.36
C PRO A 220 -8.13 16.84 8.78
N GLY A 221 -7.12 17.36 9.46
CA GLY A 221 -7.19 17.79 10.86
C GLY A 221 -6.77 16.72 11.87
N LEU A 222 -6.32 15.55 11.41
CA LEU A 222 -5.76 14.45 12.21
C LEU A 222 -4.25 14.29 12.03
N GLU A 223 -3.57 15.33 11.57
CA GLU A 223 -2.12 15.32 11.34
C GLU A 223 -1.37 15.16 12.67
N GLY A 224 -0.46 14.20 12.75
CA GLY A 224 0.29 13.84 13.97
C GLY A 224 -0.55 13.27 15.12
N LYS A 225 -1.83 12.92 14.89
CA LYS A 225 -2.76 12.39 15.92
C LYS A 225 -3.02 10.89 15.79
N CYS A 226 -2.59 10.29 14.69
CA CYS A 226 -2.69 8.87 14.44
C CYS A 226 -1.50 8.13 15.06
N CYS A 227 -1.67 6.84 15.35
CA CYS A 227 -0.55 5.92 15.50
C CYS A 227 -0.98 4.48 15.19
N GLY A 228 -0.07 3.66 14.67
CA GLY A 228 -0.33 2.29 14.23
C GLY A 228 0.67 1.86 13.15
N LEU A 229 0.41 0.74 12.46
CA LEU A 229 1.21 0.32 11.30
C LEU A 229 1.23 1.35 10.17
N LEU A 230 0.18 2.18 10.01
CA LEU A 230 0.14 3.24 8.99
C LEU A 230 0.88 4.53 9.37
N GLY A 231 1.68 4.53 10.45
CA GLY A 231 2.47 5.69 10.86
C GLY A 231 1.71 6.68 11.73
N ASN A 232 2.23 7.91 11.82
CA ASN A 232 1.70 8.97 12.68
C ASN A 232 0.94 10.10 11.93
N ASN A 233 0.96 10.10 10.58
CA ASN A 233 0.24 11.05 9.73
C ASN A 233 0.76 12.48 9.89
N ASP A 234 2.07 12.70 9.96
CA ASP A 234 2.67 14.04 10.19
C ASP A 234 3.35 14.66 8.95
N GLY A 235 3.39 13.93 7.83
CA GLY A 235 3.99 14.33 6.57
C GLY A 235 5.47 13.98 6.39
N ASP A 236 6.12 13.26 7.32
CA ASP A 236 7.50 12.78 7.15
C ASP A 236 7.62 11.23 7.14
N PRO A 237 7.64 10.58 5.95
CA PRO A 237 7.77 9.12 5.83
C PRO A 237 9.07 8.54 6.41
N LYS A 238 10.02 9.37 6.82
CA LYS A 238 11.23 8.89 7.51
C LYS A 238 10.92 8.47 8.94
N ASN A 239 9.91 9.07 9.57
CA ASN A 239 9.63 8.92 10.98
C ASN A 239 8.52 7.90 11.31
N ASP A 240 7.72 7.43 10.34
CA ASP A 240 6.57 6.50 10.52
C ASP A 240 6.77 5.31 11.48
N PHE A 241 8.00 4.86 11.70
CA PHE A 241 8.32 3.82 12.70
C PHE A 241 8.48 4.39 14.12
N LEU A 242 7.97 5.59 14.38
CA LEU A 242 7.87 6.22 15.69
C LEU A 242 6.81 5.50 16.53
N LEU A 243 7.19 5.09 17.73
CA LEU A 243 6.28 4.51 18.71
C LEU A 243 5.62 5.63 19.54
N PRO A 244 4.47 5.39 20.19
CA PRO A 244 3.77 6.40 20.98
C PRO A 244 4.57 7.00 22.15
N ASN A 245 5.67 6.37 22.56
CA ASN A 245 6.59 6.90 23.57
C ASN A 245 7.64 7.89 23.00
N GLY A 246 7.62 8.16 21.69
CA GLY A 246 8.58 9.02 21.00
C GLY A 246 9.89 8.33 20.60
N GLU A 247 10.02 7.02 20.81
CA GLU A 247 11.18 6.26 20.34
C GLU A 247 10.94 5.69 18.94
N THR A 248 11.93 5.76 18.04
CA THR A 248 11.86 5.06 16.76
C THR A 248 12.17 3.58 16.95
N ALA A 249 11.32 2.70 16.41
CA ALA A 249 11.54 1.27 16.45
C ALA A 249 12.85 0.87 15.73
N LYS A 250 13.59 -0.07 16.32
CA LYS A 250 14.94 -0.47 15.84
C LYS A 250 14.96 -1.01 14.40
N ASN A 251 13.85 -1.58 13.94
CA ASN A 251 13.62 -2.08 12.59
C ASN A 251 12.13 -2.35 12.38
N LYS A 252 11.72 -2.66 11.14
CA LYS A 252 10.32 -2.93 10.79
C LYS A 252 9.66 -4.07 11.57
N PHE A 253 10.40 -5.10 11.98
CA PHE A 253 9.83 -6.24 12.71
C PHE A 253 9.50 -5.83 14.15
N ALA A 254 10.41 -5.12 14.82
CA ALA A 254 10.14 -4.56 16.15
C ALA A 254 8.97 -3.54 16.15
N PHE A 255 8.76 -2.82 15.04
CA PHE A 255 7.60 -1.95 14.85
C PHE A 255 6.30 -2.76 14.70
N VAL A 256 6.31 -3.79 13.85
CA VAL A 256 5.15 -4.69 13.64
C VAL A 256 4.76 -5.44 14.92
N ASP A 257 5.75 -5.96 15.66
CA ASP A 257 5.55 -6.69 16.91
C ASP A 257 4.93 -5.79 18.00
N TYR A 258 5.23 -4.49 18.00
CA TYR A 258 4.64 -3.53 18.94
C TYR A 258 3.13 -3.33 18.70
N TRP A 259 2.68 -3.43 17.44
CA TRP A 259 1.28 -3.25 17.03
C TRP A 259 0.47 -4.56 17.00
N LEU A 260 1.04 -5.67 17.48
CA LEU A 260 0.38 -6.98 17.52
C LEU A 260 -0.70 -7.01 18.62
N VAL A 261 -1.93 -7.36 18.23
CA VAL A 261 -3.10 -7.44 19.14
C VAL A 261 -3.32 -8.88 19.61
N SER A 262 -3.41 -9.81 18.66
CA SER A 262 -3.64 -11.24 18.93
C SER A 262 -3.16 -12.11 17.78
N CYS A 263 -2.66 -13.30 18.09
CA CYS A 263 -2.41 -14.35 17.11
C CYS A 263 -3.23 -15.57 17.52
N ASP A 264 -4.33 -15.82 16.82
CA ASP A 264 -5.12 -17.04 17.01
C ASP A 264 -4.30 -18.23 16.47
N LYS A 265 -4.14 -19.27 17.29
CA LYS A 265 -3.28 -20.44 17.05
C LYS A 265 -4.05 -21.65 16.53
#